data_AF-A0A924G0T1-F1
#
_entry.id   AF-A0A924G0T1-F1
#
_cell.length_a   1.000
_cell.length_b   1.000
_cell.length_c   1.000
_cell.angle_alpha   90.00
_cell.angle_beta   90.00
_cell.angle_gamma   90.00
#
_symmetry.space_group_name_H-M   'P 1'
#
loop_
_entity.id
_entity.type
_entity.pdbx_description
1 polymer ?
#
loop_
_entity_poly.entity_id
_entity_poly.type
_entity_poly.pdbx_seq_one_letter_code
_entity_poly.pdbx_strand_id
1 'polypeptide(L)'
;DGCALRGDPKGPLFRTIERGRGVLTATPLPQANAYAMIGRRAAGAGIATKIGNHTFRATGITAYLKNGGTLENAAAMANHVSTRTTQLYDRQADQVSLDEIERVRI
;
A
#
# COMPACT_ATOMS: atom_id res chain seq x y z
N ASP A 1 7.37 12.86 21.92
CA ASP A 1 6.31 13.32 22.85
C ASP A 1 5.21 14.04 22.08
N GLY A 2 3.94 13.93 22.51
CA GLY A 2 2.80 14.62 21.86
C GLY A 2 1.52 13.80 21.70
N CYS A 3 1.60 12.46 21.70
CA CYS A 3 0.44 11.58 21.42
C CYS A 3 0.09 10.62 22.57
N ALA A 4 0.79 10.67 23.71
CA ALA A 4 0.65 9.77 24.86
C ALA A 4 0.73 8.24 24.57
N LEU A 5 1.02 7.83 23.33
CA LEU A 5 1.08 6.43 22.90
C LEU A 5 2.09 5.59 23.70
N ARG A 6 3.18 6.20 24.16
CA ARG A 6 4.20 5.52 24.97
C ARG A 6 3.64 4.97 26.29
N GLY A 7 2.66 5.65 26.87
CA GLY A 7 2.02 5.25 28.13
C GLY A 7 0.95 4.18 27.97
N ASP A 8 0.61 3.79 26.73
CA ASP A 8 -0.42 2.81 26.43
C ASP A 8 0.06 1.85 25.32
N PRO A 9 1.00 0.94 25.65
CA PRO A 9 1.63 0.05 24.66
C PRO A 9 0.68 -1.02 24.11
N LYS A 10 -0.46 -1.25 24.77
CA LYS A 10 -1.47 -2.23 24.33
C LYS A 10 -2.59 -1.58 23.51
N GLY A 11 -2.72 -0.25 23.55
CA GLY A 11 -3.73 0.47 22.80
C GLY A 11 -3.42 0.57 21.30
N PRO A 12 -4.41 0.95 20.49
CA PRO A 12 -4.24 1.05 19.05
C PRO A 12 -3.21 2.11 18.67
N LEU A 13 -2.35 1.81 17.69
CA LEU A 13 -1.35 2.77 17.18
C LEU A 13 -2.03 3.94 16.44
N PHE A 14 -3.00 3.62 15.58
CA PHE A 14 -3.79 4.61 14.84
C PHE A 14 -5.13 4.80 15.52
N ARG A 15 -5.33 5.97 16.12
CA ARG A 15 -6.53 6.32 16.88
C ARG A 15 -7.32 7.42 16.18
N THR A 16 -8.58 7.55 16.54
CA THR A 16 -9.36 8.71 16.14
C THR A 16 -8.94 9.96 16.94
N ILE A 17 -9.13 11.13 16.35
CA ILE A 17 -8.96 12.42 17.03
C ILE A 17 -10.33 12.92 17.41
N GLU A 18 -10.47 13.40 18.64
CA GLU A 18 -11.69 13.99 19.10
C GLU A 18 -11.99 15.33 18.44
N ARG A 19 -13.24 15.47 17.97
CA ARG A 19 -13.69 16.62 17.20
C ARG A 19 -13.52 17.91 18.01
N GLY A 20 -12.79 18.87 17.41
CA GLY A 20 -12.61 20.21 17.99
C GLY A 20 -11.59 20.31 19.13
N ARG A 21 -11.03 19.19 19.60
CA ARG A 21 -10.09 19.18 20.74
C ARG A 21 -8.66 18.81 20.37
N GLY A 22 -8.44 18.14 19.23
CA GLY A 22 -7.10 17.75 18.79
C GLY A 22 -6.46 16.65 19.66
N VAL A 23 -7.25 15.98 20.51
CA VAL A 23 -6.79 14.91 21.41
C VAL A 23 -7.06 13.54 20.79
N LEU A 24 -6.10 12.62 20.88
CA LEU A 24 -6.31 11.22 20.47
C LEU A 24 -7.23 10.51 21.47
N THR A 25 -8.22 9.78 20.97
CA THR A 25 -9.09 8.92 21.78
C THR A 25 -8.46 7.54 21.96
N ALA A 26 -9.08 6.64 22.74
CA ALA A 26 -8.70 5.23 22.78
C ALA A 26 -9.30 4.40 21.62
N THR A 27 -10.15 5.00 20.77
CA THR A 27 -10.87 4.31 19.71
C THR A 27 -9.96 4.09 18.50
N PRO A 28 -9.85 2.85 17.96
CA PRO A 28 -9.06 2.58 16.77
C PRO A 28 -9.63 3.32 15.55
N LEU A 29 -8.74 3.76 14.65
CA LEU A 29 -9.14 4.40 13.40
C LEU A 29 -9.96 3.43 12.53
N PRO A 30 -11.21 3.77 12.15
CA PRO A 30 -12.01 2.93 11.28
C PRO A 30 -11.38 2.80 9.89
N GLN A 31 -11.49 1.62 9.27
CA GLN A 31 -10.93 1.35 7.94
C GLN A 31 -11.49 2.31 6.86
N ALA A 32 -12.79 2.63 6.93
CA ALA A 32 -13.42 3.57 6.01
C ALA A 32 -12.77 4.96 6.05
N ASN A 33 -12.31 5.39 7.23
CA ASN A 33 -11.62 6.66 7.39
C ASN A 33 -10.25 6.65 6.73
N ALA A 34 -9.51 5.54 6.86
CA ALA A 34 -8.22 5.36 6.17
C ALA A 34 -8.42 5.41 4.64
N TYR A 35 -9.44 4.73 4.12
CA TYR A 35 -9.79 4.80 2.70
C TYR A 35 -10.13 6.24 2.26
N ALA A 36 -10.95 6.97 3.02
CA ALA A 36 -11.27 8.35 2.73
C ALA A 36 -10.04 9.27 2.79
N MET A 37 -9.09 9.02 3.70
CA MET A 37 -7.81 9.74 3.77
C MET A 37 -6.99 9.54 2.49
N ILE A 38 -6.92 8.32 1.96
CA ILE A 38 -6.23 8.04 0.70
C ILE A 38 -6.91 8.75 -0.46
N GLY A 39 -8.25 8.71 -0.54
CA GLY A 39 -9.00 9.41 -1.58
C GLY A 39 -8.72 10.92 -1.63
N ARG A 40 -8.64 11.59 -0.47
CA ARG A 40 -8.28 13.01 -0.39
C ARG A 40 -6.87 13.28 -0.89
N ARG A 41 -5.91 12.41 -0.57
CA ARG A 41 -4.52 12.53 -1.04
C ARG A 41 -4.42 12.29 -2.54
N ALA A 42 -5.15 11.32 -3.08
CA ALA A 42 -5.23 11.05 -4.52
C ALA A 42 -5.72 12.27 -5.29
N ALA A 43 -6.82 12.89 -4.82
CA ALA A 43 -7.35 14.13 -5.39
C ALA A 43 -6.34 15.28 -5.34
N GLY A 44 -5.68 15.48 -4.19
CA GLY A 44 -4.63 16.49 -4.04
C GLY A 44 -3.41 16.27 -4.94
N ALA A 45 -3.15 15.03 -5.34
CA ALA A 45 -2.09 14.66 -6.28
C ALA A 45 -2.54 14.63 -7.75
N GLY A 46 -3.80 14.98 -8.07
CA GLY A 46 -4.32 14.95 -9.43
C GLY A 46 -4.54 13.55 -10.00
N ILE A 47 -4.60 12.52 -9.16
CA ILE A 47 -4.82 11.14 -9.60
C ILE A 47 -6.32 10.93 -9.82
N ALA A 48 -6.74 10.95 -11.10
CA ALA A 48 -8.13 10.73 -11.49
C ALA A 48 -8.61 9.28 -11.24
N THR A 49 -7.68 8.32 -11.32
CA THR A 49 -7.97 6.90 -11.07
C THR A 49 -8.33 6.69 -9.60
N LYS A 50 -9.41 5.95 -9.35
CA LYS A 50 -9.80 5.57 -7.99
C LYS A 50 -8.75 4.65 -7.36
N ILE A 51 -8.06 5.14 -6.34
CA ILE A 51 -7.07 4.38 -5.57
C ILE A 51 -7.46 4.28 -4.09
N GLY A 52 -6.93 3.26 -3.42
CA GLY A 52 -7.13 3.05 -1.99
C GLY A 52 -5.99 2.27 -1.33
N ASN A 53 -6.18 1.86 -0.08
CA ASN A 53 -5.17 1.14 0.69
C ASN A 53 -4.68 -0.14 -0.02
N HIS A 54 -5.58 -0.86 -0.70
CA HIS A 54 -5.21 -2.06 -1.45
C HIS A 54 -4.33 -1.74 -2.68
N THR A 55 -4.53 -0.58 -3.32
CA THR A 55 -3.67 -0.12 -4.41
C THR A 55 -2.23 0.03 -3.93
N PHE A 56 -2.01 0.58 -2.74
CA PHE A 56 -0.65 0.73 -2.19
C PHE A 56 0.03 -0.61 -1.91
N ARG A 57 -0.73 -1.60 -1.43
CA ARG A 57 -0.21 -2.96 -1.27
C ARG A 57 0.21 -3.56 -2.61
N ALA A 58 -0.63 -3.44 -3.63
CA ALA A 58 -0.29 -3.88 -5.00
C ALA A 58 0.96 -3.16 -5.52
N THR A 59 1.03 -1.84 -5.39
CA THR A 59 2.19 -1.04 -5.81
C THR A 59 3.46 -1.46 -5.09
N GLY A 60 3.40 -1.71 -3.77
CA GLY A 60 4.54 -2.17 -2.98
C GLY A 60 5.07 -3.54 -3.44
N ILE A 61 4.17 -4.50 -3.70
CA ILE A 61 4.52 -5.81 -4.24
C ILE A 61 5.18 -5.66 -5.61
N THR A 62 4.56 -4.92 -6.53
CA THR A 62 5.11 -4.69 -7.88
C THR A 62 6.45 -3.98 -7.82
N ALA A 63 6.62 -2.97 -6.97
CA ALA A 63 7.88 -2.26 -6.81
C ALA A 63 8.97 -3.18 -6.26
N TYR A 64 8.67 -4.01 -5.27
CA TYR A 64 9.62 -4.98 -4.72
C TYR A 64 10.10 -5.96 -5.80
N LEU A 65 9.17 -6.53 -6.57
CA LEU A 65 9.50 -7.46 -7.66
C LEU A 65 10.31 -6.77 -8.76
N LYS A 66 9.96 -5.55 -9.17
CA LYS A 66 10.73 -4.77 -10.16
C LYS A 66 12.17 -4.48 -9.72
N ASN A 67 12.43 -4.45 -8.42
CA ASN A 67 13.78 -4.23 -7.86
C ASN A 67 14.52 -5.54 -7.54
N GLY A 68 14.18 -6.64 -8.22
CA GLY A 68 14.86 -7.93 -8.08
C GLY A 68 14.44 -8.75 -6.86
N GLY A 69 13.38 -8.33 -6.16
CA GLY A 69 12.77 -9.13 -5.11
C GLY A 69 12.14 -10.43 -5.64
N THR A 70 12.10 -11.46 -4.81
CA THR A 70 11.52 -12.77 -5.20
C THR A 70 10.00 -12.83 -4.98
N LEU A 71 9.32 -13.68 -5.74
CA LEU A 71 7.87 -13.86 -5.63
C LEU A 71 7.46 -14.41 -4.26
N GLU A 72 8.26 -15.31 -3.69
CA GLU A 72 8.07 -15.93 -2.38
C GLU A 72 8.14 -14.89 -1.27
N ASN A 73 9.16 -14.02 -1.30
CA ASN A 73 9.31 -12.95 -0.31
C ASN A 73 8.20 -11.91 -0.45
N ALA A 74 7.82 -11.57 -1.68
CA ALA A 74 6.69 -10.68 -1.93
C ALA A 74 5.38 -11.25 -1.37
N ALA A 75 5.12 -12.55 -1.55
CA ALA A 75 3.98 -13.24 -0.98
C ALA A 75 4.02 -13.27 0.56
N ALA A 76 5.19 -13.54 1.15
CA ALA A 76 5.39 -13.54 2.59
C ALA A 76 5.16 -12.15 3.22
N MET A 77 5.75 -11.10 2.65
CA MET A 77 5.52 -9.71 3.09
C MET A 77 4.06 -9.30 2.97
N ALA A 78 3.38 -9.76 1.93
CA ALA A 78 1.97 -9.57 1.76
C ALA A 78 1.14 -10.44 2.73
N ASN A 79 1.68 -11.49 3.34
CA ASN A 79 0.90 -12.50 4.06
C ASN A 79 -0.13 -13.19 3.13
N HIS A 80 0.32 -13.59 1.94
CA HIS A 80 -0.42 -14.42 1.01
C HIS A 80 -0.16 -15.90 1.29
N VAL A 81 -1.21 -16.70 1.41
CA VAL A 81 -1.12 -18.16 1.60
C VAL A 81 -0.50 -18.89 0.40
N SER A 82 -0.58 -18.29 -0.80
CA SER A 82 -0.05 -18.84 -2.04
C SER A 82 0.58 -17.75 -2.89
N THR A 83 1.75 -18.06 -3.45
CA THR A 83 2.44 -17.20 -4.43
C THR A 83 1.60 -16.92 -5.67
N ARG A 84 0.62 -17.78 -6.00
CA ARG A 84 -0.32 -17.58 -7.11
C ARG A 84 -1.07 -16.25 -7.02
N THR A 85 -1.44 -15.83 -5.81
CA THR A 85 -2.10 -14.53 -5.59
C THR A 85 -1.16 -13.33 -5.75
N THR A 86 0.15 -13.58 -5.76
CA THR A 86 1.19 -12.56 -5.99
C THR A 86 1.61 -12.49 -7.46
N GLN A 87 1.46 -13.58 -8.23
CA GLN A 87 1.91 -13.68 -9.63
C GLN A 87 1.34 -12.57 -10.52
N LEU A 88 0.10 -12.11 -10.29
CA LEU A 88 -0.50 -11.04 -11.07
C LEU A 88 0.21 -9.67 -10.95
N TYR A 89 1.09 -9.52 -9.95
CA TYR A 89 1.90 -8.33 -9.72
C TYR A 89 3.32 -8.44 -10.29
N ASP A 90 3.73 -9.63 -10.71
CA ASP A 90 4.99 -9.82 -11.42
C ASP A 90 4.82 -9.29 -12.85
N ARG A 91 5.46 -8.16 -13.12
CA ARG A 91 5.46 -7.49 -14.42
C ARG A 91 6.84 -7.52 -15.08
N GLN A 92 7.77 -8.35 -14.60
CA GLN A 92 9.11 -8.47 -15.21
C GLN A 92 9.01 -8.97 -16.66
N ALA A 93 8.09 -9.89 -16.94
CA ALA A 93 7.83 -10.37 -18.30
C ALA A 93 7.36 -9.26 -19.26
N ASP A 94 6.61 -8.26 -18.77
CA ASP A 94 6.16 -7.13 -19.61
C ASP A 94 7.36 -6.29 -20.10
N GLN A 95 8.43 -6.18 -19.29
CA GLN A 95 9.65 -5.46 -19.68
C GLN A 95 10.48 -6.21 -20.71
N VAL A 96 10.61 -7.54 -20.56
CA VAL A 96 11.32 -8.38 -21.53
C VAL A 96 10.66 -8.28 -22.92
N SER A 97 9.32 -8.23 -22.98
CA SER A 97 8.62 -8.12 -24.27
C SER A 97 8.81 -6.77 -24.97
N LEU A 98 8.98 -5.66 -24.24
CA LEU A 98 9.24 -4.35 -24.85
C LEU A 98 10.61 -4.33 -25.54
N ASP A 99 11.64 -4.85 -24.88
CA ASP A 99 13.00 -4.96 -25.44
C ASP A 99 13.04 -5.92 -26.66
N GLU A 100 12.27 -7.02 -26.61
CA GLU A 100 12.14 -7.94 -27.75
C GLU A 100 11.41 -7.29 -28.95
N ILE A 101 10.36 -6.50 -28.71
CA ILE A 101 9.65 -5.77 -29.76
C ILE A 101 10.53 -4.69 -30.40
N GLU A 102 11.35 -3.99 -29.61
CA GLU A 102 12.29 -2.98 -30.14
C GLU A 102 13.37 -3.59 -31.05
N ARG A 103 13.76 -4.86 -30.83
CA ARG A 103 14.71 -5.59 -31.71
C ARG A 103 14.13 -5.96 -33.07
N VAL A 104 12.81 -6.09 -33.20
CA VAL A 104 12.13 -6.47 -34.47
C VAL A 104 11.88 -5.24 -35.36
N ARG A 105 12.01 -4.01 -34.84
CA ARG A 105 11.81 -2.76 -35.60
C ARG A 105 13.04 -2.28 -36.39
N ILE A 106 13.91 -3.19 -36.82
CA ILE A 106 15.00 -2.91 -37.76
C ILE A 106 14.70 -3.56 -39.10
#